data_AF-A0A973MRR2-F1
#
_entry.id   AF-A0A973MRR2-F1
#
_cell.length_a   1.000
_cell.length_b   1.000
_cell.length_c   1.000
_cell.angle_alpha   90.00
_cell.angle_beta   90.00
_cell.angle_gamma   90.00
#
_symmetry.space_group_name_H-M   'P 1'
#
loop_
_entity.id
_entity.type
_entity.pdbx_description
1 polymer ?
#
loop_
_entity_poly.entity_id
_entity_poly.type
_entity_poly.pdbx_seq_one_letter_code
_entity_poly.pdbx_strand_id
1 'polypeptide(L)'
;MSRRTTTAGRRLSFLFVLGLIALLASCGGGNDLGGSGEPPGQRPGQADLRASVVSDRKHLFNGSLAYDPSVSMSVGGSLTYDVLLTARGEKSSRFAQAALVTRAFQVGGVEGAALTCGSRSVRVVMLTDSAPEQFIAQPGDPAEWQWSVSADEPGDYELALTVTTYQGDTKRALDTLRPPIKIHLTVHDTWSHRIVSLKDWLIAAGGIATALVAVYALRAPLTELVRARGEARRQRDQSRDGYM
;
A
#
# COMPACT_ATOMS: atom_id res chain seq x y z
N MET A 1 13.58 -9.87 40.40
CA MET A 1 12.80 -10.98 39.79
C MET A 1 12.95 -10.89 38.29
N SER A 2 13.75 -11.79 37.74
CA SER A 2 14.19 -11.83 36.35
C SER A 2 13.29 -12.79 35.57
N ARG A 3 12.69 -12.36 34.46
CA ARG A 3 11.98 -13.26 33.53
C ARG A 3 12.68 -13.27 32.18
N ARG A 4 13.04 -14.49 31.81
CA ARG A 4 13.94 -14.91 30.75
C ARG A 4 13.29 -14.76 29.37
N THR A 5 14.11 -14.29 28.44
CA THR A 5 13.92 -14.40 26.98
C THR A 5 14.06 -15.85 26.55
N THR A 6 13.11 -16.36 25.76
CA THR A 6 13.21 -17.69 25.13
C THR A 6 13.23 -17.50 23.61
N THR A 7 14.40 -17.73 23.04
CA THR A 7 14.69 -17.76 21.61
C THR A 7 14.49 -19.19 21.11
N ALA A 8 13.59 -19.41 20.16
CA ALA A 8 13.49 -20.62 19.36
C ALA A 8 13.29 -20.14 17.91
N GLY A 9 13.98 -20.59 16.87
CA GLY A 9 14.68 -21.84 16.64
C GLY A 9 14.47 -22.14 15.15
N ARG A 10 15.13 -21.38 14.27
CA ARG A 10 14.92 -21.44 12.81
C ARG A 10 16.04 -22.29 12.20
N ARG A 11 15.77 -23.58 11.99
CA ARG A 11 16.68 -24.51 11.30
C ARG A 11 16.00 -25.13 10.09
N LEU A 12 16.72 -25.00 8.97
CA LEU A 12 16.82 -25.93 7.83
C LEU A 12 15.52 -26.52 7.25
N SER A 13 15.16 -26.04 6.06
CA SER A 13 14.51 -26.86 5.03
C SER A 13 14.92 -26.36 3.65
N PHE A 14 16.22 -26.50 3.36
CA PHE A 14 16.79 -26.46 2.01
C PHE A 14 17.20 -27.90 1.71
N LEU A 15 16.36 -28.68 1.01
CA LEU A 15 16.69 -29.98 0.37
C LEU A 15 15.39 -30.67 -0.11
N PHE A 16 14.63 -30.10 -1.06
CA PHE A 16 13.53 -30.86 -1.70
C PHE A 16 13.05 -30.22 -3.03
N VAL A 17 13.94 -29.90 -3.98
CA VAL A 17 13.50 -29.41 -5.32
C VAL A 17 14.31 -30.03 -6.49
N LEU A 18 15.04 -31.13 -6.26
CA LEU A 18 15.91 -31.74 -7.30
C LEU A 18 15.48 -33.15 -7.72
N GLY A 19 14.18 -33.44 -7.66
CA GLY A 19 13.63 -34.79 -7.91
C GLY A 19 12.34 -34.82 -8.74
N LEU A 20 12.13 -33.87 -9.66
CA LEU A 20 10.91 -33.84 -10.50
C LEU A 20 11.21 -33.48 -11.96
N ILE A 21 12.24 -34.08 -12.56
CA ILE A 21 12.59 -33.87 -13.99
C ILE A 21 12.56 -35.18 -14.82
N ALA A 22 12.30 -36.35 -14.24
CA ALA A 22 12.50 -37.63 -14.93
C ALA A 22 11.23 -38.50 -15.14
N LEU A 23 10.09 -37.93 -15.58
CA LEU A 23 8.85 -38.73 -15.76
C LEU A 23 7.96 -38.38 -16.96
N LEU A 24 8.48 -37.76 -18.04
CA LEU A 24 7.68 -37.52 -19.26
C LEU A 24 8.32 -38.08 -20.56
N ALA A 25 9.04 -39.18 -20.45
CA ALA A 25 9.36 -40.04 -21.59
C ALA A 25 8.64 -41.38 -21.42
N SER A 26 7.36 -41.46 -21.80
CA SER A 26 6.67 -42.75 -21.96
C SER A 26 5.47 -42.65 -22.90
N CYS A 27 5.62 -43.33 -24.03
CA CYS A 27 4.61 -44.10 -24.77
C CYS A 27 3.38 -43.40 -25.39
N GLY A 28 3.24 -43.56 -26.71
CA GLY A 28 1.95 -43.39 -27.37
C GLY A 28 1.97 -43.41 -28.90
N GLY A 29 2.61 -44.40 -29.51
CA GLY A 29 2.41 -44.72 -30.93
C GLY A 29 1.32 -45.78 -31.08
N GLY A 30 0.29 -45.49 -31.87
CA GLY A 30 -0.80 -46.41 -32.19
C GLY A 30 -1.67 -45.84 -33.31
N ASN A 31 -1.45 -46.33 -34.52
CA ASN A 31 -2.35 -46.12 -35.66
C ASN A 31 -3.56 -47.05 -35.48
N ASP A 32 -4.79 -46.55 -35.63
CA ASP A 32 -5.77 -47.06 -36.61
C ASP A 32 -7.23 -46.64 -36.33
N LEU A 33 -7.88 -46.22 -37.42
CA LEU A 33 -9.25 -46.50 -37.85
C LEU A 33 -10.44 -45.92 -37.06
N GLY A 34 -11.10 -44.95 -37.70
CA GLY A 34 -12.54 -45.02 -37.95
C GLY A 34 -13.47 -44.66 -36.79
N GLY A 35 -13.63 -43.36 -36.55
CA GLY A 35 -14.76 -42.82 -35.79
C GLY A 35 -14.97 -41.37 -36.19
N SER A 36 -16.19 -41.01 -36.57
CA SER A 36 -16.61 -39.65 -36.91
C SER A 36 -16.33 -38.70 -35.75
N GLY A 37 -15.13 -38.12 -35.76
CA GLY A 37 -14.60 -37.25 -34.73
C GLY A 37 -15.00 -35.81 -35.01
N GLU A 38 -15.95 -35.30 -34.25
CA GLU A 38 -16.03 -33.89 -33.94
C GLU A 38 -14.65 -33.46 -33.39
N PRO A 39 -13.97 -32.47 -34.00
CA PRO A 39 -12.57 -32.21 -33.67
C PRO A 39 -12.44 -31.68 -32.22
N PRO A 40 -11.61 -32.31 -31.37
CA PRO A 40 -11.46 -31.89 -29.99
C PRO A 40 -10.70 -30.56 -29.94
N GLY A 41 -11.38 -29.50 -29.50
CA GLY A 41 -10.81 -28.35 -28.78
C GLY A 41 -9.49 -27.81 -29.33
N GLN A 42 -9.45 -27.46 -30.61
CA GLN A 42 -8.27 -26.87 -31.25
C GLN A 42 -7.99 -25.51 -30.60
N ARG A 43 -7.06 -25.49 -29.63
CA ARG A 43 -6.57 -24.23 -29.05
C ARG A 43 -6.05 -23.37 -30.20
N PRO A 44 -6.53 -22.13 -30.36
CA PRO A 44 -6.10 -21.27 -31.46
C PRO A 44 -4.57 -21.13 -31.42
N GLY A 45 -3.93 -21.24 -32.59
CA GLY A 45 -2.48 -21.10 -32.70
C GLY A 45 -2.03 -19.70 -32.27
N GLN A 46 -0.74 -19.53 -31.97
CA GLN A 46 -0.19 -18.22 -31.60
C GLN A 46 -0.43 -17.15 -32.68
N ALA A 47 -0.47 -17.56 -33.96
CA ALA A 47 -0.79 -16.68 -35.08
C ALA A 47 -2.27 -16.24 -35.06
N ASP A 48 -3.20 -17.16 -34.83
CA ASP A 48 -4.64 -16.87 -34.75
C ASP A 48 -4.96 -15.96 -33.57
N LEU A 49 -4.31 -16.19 -32.43
CA LEU A 49 -4.43 -15.31 -31.25
C LEU A 49 -3.93 -13.89 -31.54
N ARG A 50 -2.83 -13.74 -32.28
CA ARG A 50 -2.32 -12.42 -32.67
C ARG A 50 -3.28 -11.74 -33.65
N ALA A 51 -3.81 -12.48 -34.63
CA ALA A 51 -4.77 -11.95 -35.59
C ALA A 51 -6.07 -11.50 -34.90
N SER A 52 -6.59 -12.28 -33.95
CA SER A 52 -7.74 -11.93 -33.13
C SER A 52 -7.49 -10.65 -32.32
N VAL A 53 -6.37 -10.52 -31.61
CA VAL A 53 -6.05 -9.29 -30.85
C VAL A 53 -5.96 -8.06 -31.75
N VAL A 54 -5.38 -8.20 -32.96
CA VAL A 54 -5.32 -7.10 -33.93
C VAL A 54 -6.70 -6.74 -34.46
N SER A 55 -7.58 -7.73 -34.67
CA SER A 55 -8.97 -7.50 -35.07
C SER A 55 -9.75 -6.80 -33.96
N ASP A 56 -9.67 -7.30 -32.73
CA ASP A 56 -10.38 -6.74 -31.57
C ASP A 56 -9.99 -5.28 -31.33
N ARG A 57 -8.71 -4.94 -31.50
CA ARG A 57 -8.22 -3.55 -31.40
C ARG A 57 -8.83 -2.60 -32.43
N LYS A 58 -9.25 -3.08 -33.61
CA LYS A 58 -9.91 -2.24 -34.62
C LYS A 58 -11.33 -1.86 -34.23
N HIS A 59 -11.93 -2.58 -33.29
CA HIS A 59 -13.29 -2.34 -32.80
C HIS A 59 -13.31 -1.50 -31.51
N LEU A 60 -12.14 -1.02 -31.04
CA LEU A 60 -12.08 -0.10 -29.92
C LEU A 60 -12.62 1.28 -30.32
N PHE A 61 -13.32 1.91 -29.38
CA PHE A 61 -13.83 3.26 -29.46
C PHE A 61 -12.79 4.25 -28.95
N ASN A 62 -12.85 5.49 -29.43
CA ASN A 62 -12.10 6.57 -28.79
C ASN A 62 -12.69 6.83 -27.41
N GLY A 63 -11.89 6.94 -26.36
CA GLY A 63 -12.32 7.19 -24.99
C GLY A 63 -11.95 8.59 -24.50
N SER A 64 -12.59 9.02 -23.43
CA SER A 64 -12.30 10.25 -22.70
C SER A 64 -12.10 9.92 -21.24
N LEU A 65 -10.88 10.06 -20.73
CA LEU A 65 -10.61 9.91 -19.30
C LEU A 65 -10.58 11.29 -18.65
N ALA A 66 -11.50 11.53 -17.72
CA ALA A 66 -11.62 12.75 -16.92
C ALA A 66 -11.16 12.48 -15.49
N TYR A 67 -10.24 13.32 -14.99
CA TYR A 67 -9.62 13.18 -13.67
C TYR A 67 -9.09 14.53 -13.17
N ASP A 68 -8.85 14.63 -11.87
CA ASP A 68 -8.22 15.80 -11.24
C ASP A 68 -6.69 15.63 -11.18
N PRO A 69 -5.90 16.47 -11.86
CA PRO A 69 -4.44 16.34 -11.87
C PRO A 69 -3.77 16.70 -10.53
N SER A 70 -4.48 17.36 -9.60
CA SER A 70 -3.90 17.85 -8.35
C SER A 70 -4.92 17.89 -7.22
N VAL A 71 -4.68 17.09 -6.19
CA VAL A 71 -5.54 17.01 -5.01
C VAL A 71 -4.77 17.35 -3.73
N SER A 72 -5.48 17.89 -2.76
CA SER A 72 -4.89 18.26 -1.47
C SER A 72 -5.71 17.73 -0.30
N MET A 73 -5.05 17.27 0.76
CA MET A 73 -5.71 16.88 2.01
C MET A 73 -4.90 17.30 3.24
N SER A 74 -5.49 17.12 4.41
CA SER A 74 -4.81 17.26 5.70
C SER A 74 -4.24 15.91 6.17
N VAL A 75 -3.12 15.95 6.89
CA VAL A 75 -2.55 14.75 7.56
C VAL A 75 -3.61 14.07 8.44
N GLY A 76 -3.69 12.74 8.35
CA GLY A 76 -4.67 11.91 9.05
C GLY A 76 -6.08 11.98 8.45
N GLY A 77 -6.27 12.78 7.40
CA GLY A 77 -7.51 12.84 6.63
C GLY A 77 -7.60 11.73 5.59
N SER A 78 -8.78 11.65 4.98
CA SER A 78 -9.02 10.85 3.78
C SER A 78 -9.80 11.68 2.78
N LEU A 79 -9.49 11.53 1.50
CA LEU A 79 -10.27 12.06 0.38
C LEU A 79 -10.79 10.91 -0.48
N THR A 80 -11.89 11.16 -1.18
CA THR A 80 -12.35 10.30 -2.27
C THR A 80 -11.82 10.87 -3.57
N TYR A 81 -11.17 10.03 -4.37
CA TYR A 81 -10.62 10.38 -5.67
C TYR A 81 -11.40 9.66 -6.77
N ASP A 82 -12.01 10.42 -7.66
CA ASP A 82 -12.92 9.93 -8.69
C ASP A 82 -12.29 10.04 -10.08
N VAL A 83 -12.48 9.00 -10.89
CA VAL A 83 -12.05 8.97 -12.30
C VAL A 83 -13.20 8.47 -13.15
N LEU A 84 -13.52 9.24 -14.19
CA LEU A 84 -14.57 8.91 -15.14
C LEU A 84 -13.98 8.66 -16.53
N LEU A 85 -14.20 7.47 -17.07
CA LEU A 85 -13.92 7.12 -18.44
C LEU A 85 -15.22 7.06 -19.22
N THR A 86 -15.26 7.68 -20.40
CA THR A 86 -16.44 7.65 -21.28
C THR A 86 -16.03 7.27 -22.70
N ALA A 87 -16.71 6.27 -23.28
CA ALA A 87 -16.54 5.96 -24.69
C ALA A 87 -17.14 7.07 -25.57
N ARG A 88 -16.37 7.56 -26.53
CA ARG A 88 -16.74 8.59 -27.51
C ARG A 88 -17.00 7.95 -28.86
N GLY A 89 -18.14 8.27 -29.45
CA GLY A 89 -18.44 7.93 -30.84
C GLY A 89 -17.75 8.90 -31.79
N GLU A 90 -17.69 8.56 -33.08
CA GLU A 90 -17.09 9.41 -34.14
C GLU A 90 -17.71 10.82 -34.21
N LYS A 91 -18.95 10.99 -33.71
CA LYS A 91 -19.70 12.24 -33.76
C LYS A 91 -19.85 12.95 -32.41
N SER A 92 -19.22 12.47 -31.33
CA SER A 92 -19.44 13.10 -30.02
C SER A 92 -18.67 14.42 -29.88
N SER A 93 -19.43 15.51 -29.76
CA SER A 93 -18.91 16.82 -29.40
C SER A 93 -18.35 16.81 -27.98
N ARG A 94 -17.26 17.56 -27.75
CA ARG A 94 -16.52 17.65 -26.48
C ARG A 94 -17.46 17.87 -25.29
N PHE A 95 -17.63 16.86 -24.43
CA PHE A 95 -18.10 17.07 -23.07
C PHE A 95 -16.91 17.58 -22.25
N ALA A 96 -16.83 18.90 -22.08
CA ALA A 96 -15.87 19.52 -21.20
C ALA A 96 -16.54 19.77 -19.85
N GLN A 97 -16.32 18.89 -18.87
CA GLN A 97 -16.51 19.26 -17.47
C GLN A 97 -15.35 20.17 -17.06
N ALA A 98 -15.70 21.37 -16.57
CA ALA A 98 -14.85 22.56 -16.57
C ALA A 98 -13.62 22.54 -15.64
N ALA A 99 -13.29 21.42 -14.99
CA ALA A 99 -12.14 21.30 -14.09
C ALA A 99 -11.32 20.01 -14.29
N LEU A 100 -11.70 19.13 -15.22
CA LEU A 100 -11.07 17.82 -15.39
C LEU A 100 -10.14 17.82 -16.61
N VAL A 101 -8.90 17.36 -16.41
CA VAL A 101 -7.99 17.13 -17.54
C VAL A 101 -8.50 15.91 -18.29
N THR A 102 -8.62 16.06 -19.61
CA THR A 102 -9.09 14.98 -20.48
C THR A 102 -7.91 14.36 -21.23
N ARG A 103 -7.77 13.03 -21.17
CA ARG A 103 -6.88 12.27 -22.07
C ARG A 103 -7.68 11.36 -23.01
N ALA A 104 -7.24 11.29 -24.26
CA ALA A 104 -7.73 10.30 -25.21
C ALA A 104 -7.08 8.95 -24.96
N PHE A 105 -7.88 7.88 -25.01
CA PHE A 105 -7.47 6.51 -24.75
C PHE A 105 -8.38 5.57 -25.56
N GLN A 106 -7.90 4.47 -26.12
CA GLN A 106 -8.77 3.54 -26.85
C GLN A 106 -9.49 2.63 -25.83
N VAL A 107 -10.80 2.47 -25.96
CA VAL A 107 -11.64 1.77 -24.98
C VAL A 107 -12.63 0.83 -25.65
N GLY A 108 -13.03 -0.24 -24.97
CA GLY A 108 -14.06 -1.16 -25.40
C GLY A 108 -13.90 -2.54 -24.75
N GLY A 109 -15.03 -3.17 -24.40
CA GLY A 109 -15.03 -4.41 -23.66
C GLY A 109 -14.90 -4.16 -22.17
N VAL A 110 -13.96 -4.80 -21.49
CA VAL A 110 -13.74 -4.63 -20.05
C VAL A 110 -12.59 -3.66 -19.82
N GLU A 111 -12.85 -2.60 -19.07
CA GLU A 111 -11.86 -1.62 -18.63
C GLU A 111 -11.57 -1.83 -17.15
N GLY A 112 -10.31 -1.71 -16.75
CA GLY A 112 -9.94 -1.64 -15.35
C GLY A 112 -9.01 -0.48 -15.07
N ALA A 113 -9.13 0.09 -13.87
CA ALA A 113 -8.28 1.16 -13.42
C ALA A 113 -7.60 0.80 -12.10
N ALA A 114 -6.36 1.25 -11.96
CA ALA A 114 -5.57 1.12 -10.75
C ALA A 114 -4.95 2.47 -10.40
N LEU A 115 -5.11 2.88 -9.14
CA LEU A 115 -4.45 4.03 -8.56
C LEU A 115 -3.44 3.53 -7.53
N THR A 116 -2.19 3.97 -7.65
CA THR A 116 -1.09 3.51 -6.79
C THR A 116 -0.25 4.69 -6.32
N CYS A 117 0.39 4.57 -5.17
CA CYS A 117 1.40 5.51 -4.69
C CYS A 117 2.68 4.74 -4.35
N GLY A 118 3.84 5.29 -4.67
CA GLY A 118 5.13 4.69 -4.33
C GLY A 118 5.52 4.86 -2.85
N SER A 119 4.88 5.80 -2.14
CA SER A 119 5.13 6.05 -0.73
C SER A 119 4.35 5.10 0.17
N ARG A 120 4.95 4.69 1.29
CA ARG A 120 4.28 3.91 2.33
C ARG A 120 3.39 4.76 3.24
N SER A 121 3.61 6.08 3.26
CA SER A 121 2.87 7.04 4.08
C SER A 121 1.52 7.42 3.47
N VAL A 122 1.24 6.93 2.25
CA VAL A 122 -0.03 7.13 1.54
C VAL A 122 -0.68 5.78 1.30
N ARG A 123 -1.94 5.65 1.72
CA ARG A 123 -2.76 4.47 1.50
C ARG A 123 -3.84 4.79 0.47
N VAL A 124 -3.89 3.97 -0.58
CA VAL A 124 -4.90 4.04 -1.64
C VAL A 124 -5.72 2.75 -1.60
N VAL A 125 -7.04 2.86 -1.47
CA VAL A 125 -7.96 1.72 -1.41
C VAL A 125 -9.14 2.00 -2.32
N MET A 126 -9.50 1.05 -3.19
CA MET A 126 -10.71 1.16 -4.00
C MET A 126 -11.95 1.08 -3.10
N LEU A 127 -12.92 1.96 -3.32
CA LEU A 127 -14.17 1.94 -2.56
C LEU A 127 -14.99 0.69 -2.88
N THR A 128 -15.73 0.17 -1.90
CA THR A 128 -16.50 -1.08 -2.04
C THR A 128 -17.60 -1.00 -3.10
N ASP A 129 -18.15 0.20 -3.31
CA ASP A 129 -19.18 0.45 -4.32
C ASP A 129 -18.60 0.57 -5.73
N SER A 130 -17.26 0.67 -5.86
CA SER A 130 -16.55 0.76 -7.12
C SER A 130 -16.03 -0.61 -7.55
N ALA A 131 -16.47 -1.09 -8.72
CA ALA A 131 -15.92 -2.30 -9.31
C ALA A 131 -14.53 -2.02 -9.94
N PRO A 132 -13.52 -2.90 -9.75
CA PRO A 132 -12.19 -2.72 -10.34
C PRO A 132 -12.19 -2.83 -11.85
N GLU A 133 -13.15 -3.58 -12.39
CA GLU A 133 -13.35 -3.85 -13.81
C GLU A 133 -14.79 -3.46 -14.16
N GLN A 134 -14.96 -2.72 -15.25
CA GLN A 134 -16.25 -2.22 -15.72
C GLN A 134 -16.37 -2.41 -17.22
N PHE A 135 -17.59 -2.67 -17.69
CA PHE A 135 -17.84 -3.01 -19.08
C PHE A 135 -18.32 -1.78 -19.87
N ILE A 136 -17.69 -1.53 -21.01
CA ILE A 136 -18.05 -0.50 -21.99
C ILE A 136 -18.43 -1.21 -23.28
N ALA A 137 -19.72 -1.26 -23.58
CA ALA A 137 -20.27 -1.97 -24.73
C ALA A 137 -20.39 -1.06 -25.96
N GLN A 138 -20.71 0.22 -25.73
CA GLN A 138 -21.06 1.17 -26.77
C GLN A 138 -20.60 2.60 -26.44
N PRO A 139 -20.48 3.47 -27.45
CA PRO A 139 -20.25 4.89 -27.22
C PRO A 139 -21.29 5.52 -26.30
N GLY A 140 -20.83 6.31 -25.32
CA GLY A 140 -21.67 6.93 -24.29
C GLY A 140 -21.65 6.18 -22.96
N ASP A 141 -21.26 4.90 -22.95
CA ASP A 141 -21.15 4.14 -21.71
C ASP A 141 -20.05 4.73 -20.81
N PRO A 142 -20.35 4.99 -19.52
CA PRO A 142 -19.37 5.42 -18.54
C PRO A 142 -18.75 4.23 -17.80
N ALA A 143 -17.48 4.36 -17.43
CA ALA A 143 -16.83 3.57 -16.39
C ALA A 143 -16.27 4.51 -15.33
N GLU A 144 -16.63 4.30 -14.06
CA GLU A 144 -16.31 5.22 -12.96
C GLU A 144 -15.61 4.49 -11.84
N TRP A 145 -14.40 4.92 -11.48
CA TRP A 145 -13.67 4.34 -10.37
C TRP A 145 -13.46 5.35 -9.27
N GLN A 146 -13.65 4.89 -8.03
CA GLN A 146 -13.47 5.71 -6.84
C GLN A 146 -12.49 5.05 -5.87
N TRP A 147 -11.55 5.85 -5.36
CA TRP A 147 -10.58 5.41 -4.36
C TRP A 147 -10.63 6.30 -3.12
N SER A 148 -10.55 5.68 -1.95
CA SER A 148 -10.19 6.35 -0.71
C SER A 148 -8.66 6.52 -0.67
N VAL A 149 -8.21 7.77 -0.62
CA VAL A 149 -6.79 8.12 -0.45
C VAL A 149 -6.60 8.74 0.93
N SER A 150 -5.69 8.20 1.71
CA SER A 150 -5.35 8.70 3.06
C SER A 150 -3.85 8.80 3.23
N ALA A 151 -3.39 9.73 4.07
CA ALA A 151 -1.97 9.94 4.32
C ALA A 151 -1.69 10.28 5.79
N ASP A 152 -0.67 9.65 6.35
CA ASP A 152 -0.29 9.78 7.76
C ASP A 152 0.84 10.78 7.98
N GLU A 153 1.55 11.19 6.92
CA GLU A 153 2.67 12.13 6.98
C GLU A 153 2.45 13.31 6.02
N PRO A 154 2.79 14.55 6.43
CA PRO A 154 2.71 15.70 5.55
C PRO A 154 3.77 15.62 4.44
N GLY A 155 3.45 16.17 3.28
CA GLY A 155 4.38 16.20 2.15
C GLY A 155 3.69 16.21 0.79
N ASP A 156 4.51 16.24 -0.25
CA ASP A 156 4.06 16.12 -1.63
C ASP A 156 4.31 14.70 -2.13
N TYR A 157 3.28 14.08 -2.69
CA TYR A 157 3.29 12.71 -3.19
C TYR A 157 2.81 12.66 -4.63
N GLU A 158 3.24 11.62 -5.35
CA GLU A 158 2.73 11.31 -6.68
C GLU A 158 1.85 10.06 -6.61
N LEU A 159 0.61 10.17 -7.10
CA LEU A 159 -0.24 9.03 -7.41
C LEU A 159 -0.09 8.69 -8.90
N ALA A 160 -0.01 7.40 -9.21
CA ALA A 160 0.06 6.89 -10.57
C ALA A 160 -1.25 6.18 -10.92
N LEU A 161 -2.00 6.76 -11.85
CA LEU A 161 -3.22 6.20 -12.42
C LEU A 161 -2.88 5.41 -13.69
N THR A 162 -3.28 4.14 -13.70
CA THR A 162 -3.17 3.25 -14.86
C THR A 162 -4.56 2.77 -15.25
N VAL A 163 -4.88 2.85 -16.53
CA VAL A 163 -6.12 2.30 -17.11
C VAL A 163 -5.74 1.23 -18.11
N THR A 164 -6.42 0.09 -18.06
CA THR A 164 -6.14 -1.10 -18.86
C THR A 164 -7.42 -1.59 -19.50
N THR A 165 -7.40 -1.75 -20.81
CA THR A 165 -8.46 -2.40 -21.57
C THR A 165 -8.14 -3.88 -21.68
N TYR A 166 -9.06 -4.75 -21.31
CA TYR A 166 -8.92 -6.20 -21.30
C TYR A 166 -9.66 -6.86 -22.46
N GLN A 167 -9.16 -8.04 -22.87
CA GLN A 167 -9.81 -8.85 -23.88
C GLN A 167 -10.96 -9.65 -23.25
N GLY A 168 -12.19 -9.15 -23.36
CA GLY A 168 -13.37 -9.80 -22.80
C GLY A 168 -13.27 -9.94 -21.28
N ASP A 169 -13.57 -11.13 -20.76
CA ASP A 169 -13.45 -11.49 -19.33
C ASP A 169 -12.06 -11.99 -18.92
N THR A 170 -11.07 -11.90 -19.82
CA THR A 170 -9.73 -12.41 -19.58
C THR A 170 -8.84 -11.36 -18.93
N LYS A 171 -7.85 -11.80 -18.13
CA LYS A 171 -6.82 -10.90 -17.56
C LYS A 171 -5.76 -10.43 -18.57
N ARG A 172 -6.02 -10.57 -19.87
CA ARG A 172 -5.09 -10.17 -20.93
C ARG A 172 -5.38 -8.72 -21.33
N ALA A 173 -4.42 -7.84 -21.08
CA ALA A 173 -4.49 -6.46 -21.53
C ALA A 173 -4.41 -6.36 -23.06
N LEU A 174 -5.44 -5.77 -23.68
CA LEU A 174 -5.46 -5.33 -25.07
C LEU A 174 -4.70 -4.02 -25.23
N ASP A 175 -4.94 -3.07 -24.34
CA ASP A 175 -4.23 -1.79 -24.28
C ASP A 175 -4.01 -1.36 -22.83
N THR A 176 -2.97 -0.58 -22.59
CA THR A 176 -2.68 -0.02 -21.28
C THR A 176 -2.20 1.40 -21.48
N LEU A 177 -2.78 2.32 -20.71
CA LEU A 177 -2.39 3.71 -20.75
C LEU A 177 -0.91 3.86 -20.37
N ARG A 178 -0.09 4.24 -21.35
CA ARG A 178 1.36 4.44 -21.19
C ARG A 178 1.77 5.81 -21.74
N PRO A 179 2.50 6.63 -20.96
CA PRO A 179 2.89 6.41 -19.56
C PRO A 179 1.68 6.51 -18.60
N PRO A 180 1.78 5.96 -17.37
CA PRO A 180 0.78 6.21 -16.33
C PRO A 180 0.57 7.70 -16.09
N ILE A 181 -0.66 8.09 -15.77
CA ILE A 181 -0.98 9.48 -15.44
C ILE A 181 -0.48 9.76 -14.03
N LYS A 182 0.31 10.82 -13.90
CA LYS A 182 0.77 11.34 -12.61
C LYS A 182 -0.22 12.36 -12.06
N ILE A 183 -0.68 12.14 -10.84
CA ILE A 183 -1.55 13.04 -10.09
C ILE A 183 -0.77 13.53 -8.88
N HIS A 184 -0.78 14.83 -8.65
CA HIS A 184 -0.09 15.45 -7.53
C HIS A 184 -0.99 15.40 -6.29
N LEU A 185 -0.46 14.89 -5.18
CA LEU A 185 -1.14 14.85 -3.89
C LEU A 185 -0.33 15.70 -2.90
N THR A 186 -0.92 16.80 -2.42
CA THR A 186 -0.32 17.63 -1.37
C THR A 186 -0.99 17.36 -0.04
N VAL A 187 -0.22 16.97 0.98
CA VAL A 187 -0.72 16.68 2.32
C VAL A 187 -0.22 17.75 3.29
N HIS A 188 -1.16 18.55 3.80
CA HIS A 188 -0.88 19.65 4.71
C HIS A 188 -0.79 19.19 6.16
N ASP A 189 0.22 19.69 6.86
CA ASP A 189 0.39 19.51 8.30
C ASP A 189 -0.76 20.16 9.08
N THR A 190 -1.33 19.41 10.02
CA THR A 190 -2.38 19.90 10.91
C THR A 190 -1.83 20.19 12.30
N TRP A 191 -2.32 21.26 12.93
CA TRP A 191 -1.92 21.65 14.29
C TRP A 191 -2.05 20.51 15.32
N SER A 192 -3.01 19.61 15.13
CA SER A 192 -3.21 18.41 15.95
C SER A 192 -2.04 17.43 15.88
N HIS A 193 -1.40 17.27 14.72
CA HIS A 193 -0.24 16.38 14.57
C HIS A 193 0.96 16.91 15.38
N ARG A 194 1.17 18.24 15.36
CA ARG A 194 2.23 18.88 16.17
C ARG A 194 2.06 18.66 17.67
N ILE A 195 0.82 18.62 18.17
CA ILE A 195 0.53 18.41 19.60
C ILE A 195 0.80 16.97 20.02
N VAL A 196 0.53 15.98 19.15
CA VAL A 196 0.86 14.57 19.43
C VAL A 196 2.38 14.37 19.49
N SER A 197 3.13 14.97 18.56
CA SER A 197 4.60 14.97 18.63
C SER A 197 5.15 15.66 19.90
N LEU A 198 4.44 16.66 20.42
CA LEU A 198 4.75 17.31 21.70
C LEU A 198 4.45 16.43 22.92
N LYS A 199 3.44 15.55 22.86
CA LYS A 199 3.13 14.60 23.95
C LYS A 199 4.24 13.58 24.16
N ASP A 200 4.81 13.05 23.09
CA ASP A 200 5.94 12.12 23.19
C ASP A 200 7.17 12.80 23.80
N TRP A 201 7.41 14.07 23.44
CA TRP A 201 8.44 14.89 24.09
C TRP A 201 8.13 15.18 25.57
N LEU A 202 6.88 15.47 25.92
CA LEU A 202 6.45 15.72 27.30
C LEU A 202 6.56 14.47 28.19
N ILE A 203 6.25 13.28 27.66
CA ILE A 203 6.42 12.01 28.37
C ILE A 203 7.92 11.72 28.58
N ALA A 204 8.75 11.96 27.56
CA ALA A 204 10.20 11.83 27.69
C ALA A 204 10.79 12.82 28.71
N ALA A 205 10.35 14.08 28.69
CA ALA A 205 10.77 15.11 29.64
C ALA A 205 10.29 14.83 31.07
N GLY A 206 9.06 14.33 31.24
CA GLY A 206 8.51 13.93 32.54
C GLY A 206 9.28 12.79 33.20
N GLY A 207 9.84 11.86 32.41
CA GLY A 207 10.74 10.81 32.90
C GLY A 207 12.06 11.36 33.46
N ILE A 208 12.60 12.42 32.87
CA ILE A 208 13.82 13.07 33.34
C ILE A 208 13.57 13.81 34.67
N ALA A 209 12.44 14.51 34.80
CA ALA A 209 12.09 15.22 36.03
C ALA A 209 11.87 14.26 37.22
N THR A 210 11.18 13.14 37.00
CA THR A 210 10.98 12.11 38.05
C THR A 210 12.28 11.43 38.45
N ALA A 211 13.19 11.17 37.51
CA ALA A 211 14.51 10.63 37.82
C ALA A 211 15.35 11.60 38.66
N LEU A 212 15.31 12.90 38.38
CA LEU A 212 16.03 13.92 39.16
C LEU A 212 15.46 14.06 40.58
N VAL A 213 14.14 14.01 40.76
CA VAL A 213 13.50 14.03 42.09
C VAL A 213 13.86 12.78 42.88
N ALA A 214 13.90 11.60 42.26
CA ALA A 214 14.31 10.35 42.92
C ALA A 214 15.76 10.40 43.41
N VAL A 215 16.68 10.95 42.62
CA VAL A 215 18.09 11.15 43.02
C VAL A 215 18.20 12.16 44.18
N TYR A 216 17.38 13.21 44.19
CA TYR A 216 17.40 14.20 45.26
C TYR A 216 16.80 13.67 46.58
N ALA A 217 15.71 12.90 46.50
CA ALA A 217 15.08 12.27 47.68
C ALA A 217 16.02 11.26 48.37
N LEU A 218 16.92 10.62 47.63
CA LEU A 218 17.94 9.72 48.16
C LEU A 218 19.07 10.42 48.93
N ARG A 219 19.22 11.76 48.83
CA ARG A 219 20.22 12.49 49.64
C ARG A 219 19.82 12.66 51.10
N ALA A 220 18.52 12.77 51.40
CA ALA A 220 18.03 12.94 52.77
C ALA A 220 18.46 11.79 53.73
N PRO A 221 18.23 10.50 53.42
CA PRO A 221 18.59 9.40 54.32
C PRO A 221 20.11 9.19 54.46
N LEU A 222 20.92 9.64 53.50
CA LEU A 222 22.38 9.54 53.59
C LEU A 222 22.97 10.52 54.62
N THR A 223 22.36 11.69 54.80
CA THR A 223 22.84 12.65 55.81
C THR A 223 22.59 12.18 57.24
N GLU A 224 21.48 11.49 57.50
CA GLU A 224 21.19 10.89 58.81
C GLU A 224 22.14 9.73 59.13
N LEU A 225 22.45 8.88 58.14
CA LEU A 225 23.42 7.79 58.29
C LEU A 225 24.84 8.28 58.63
N VAL A 226 25.27 9.41 58.05
CA VAL A 226 26.56 10.02 58.38
C VAL A 226 26.54 10.64 59.78
N ARG A 227 25.43 11.28 60.18
CA ARG A 227 25.28 11.90 61.50
C ARG A 227 25.25 10.86 62.62
N ALA A 228 24.48 9.78 62.45
CA ALA A 228 24.40 8.67 63.40
C ALA A 228 25.77 7.97 63.58
N ARG A 229 26.58 7.88 62.51
CA ARG A 229 27.93 7.30 62.59
C ARG A 229 28.94 8.21 63.27
N GLY A 230 28.74 9.53 63.22
CA GLY A 230 29.55 10.51 63.95
C GLY A 230 29.29 10.48 65.46
N GLU A 231 28.03 10.32 65.86
CA GLU A 231 27.64 10.24 67.28
C GLU A 231 28.12 8.93 67.93
N ALA A 232 28.07 7.81 67.22
CA ALA A 232 28.61 6.53 67.69
C ALA A 232 30.13 6.53 67.95
N ARG A 233 30.89 7.41 67.26
CA ARG A 233 32.34 7.57 67.53
C ARG A 233 32.58 8.40 68.80
N ARG A 234 31.81 9.46 69.00
CA ARG A 234 31.94 10.33 70.20
C ARG A 234 31.62 9.60 71.51
N GLN A 235 30.67 8.66 71.49
CA GLN A 235 30.38 7.83 72.67
C GLN A 235 31.54 6.89 73.05
N ARG A 236 32.31 6.38 72.08
CA ARG A 236 33.49 5.55 72.40
C ARG A 236 34.62 6.34 73.02
N ASP A 237 34.81 7.58 72.60
CA ASP A 237 35.86 8.44 73.16
C ASP A 237 35.50 8.86 74.59
N GLN A 238 34.23 9.17 74.88
CA GLN A 238 33.79 9.50 76.26
C GLN A 238 33.85 8.32 77.24
N SER A 239 33.62 7.08 76.80
CA SER A 239 33.79 5.91 77.67
C SER A 239 35.26 5.56 77.97
N ARG A 240 36.21 6.15 77.25
CA ARG A 240 37.65 5.92 77.47
C ARG A 240 38.24 6.82 78.55
N ASP A 241 37.65 7.99 78.78
CA ASP A 241 38.13 8.99 79.74
C ASP A 241 37.51 8.85 81.15
N GLY A 242 36.57 7.91 81.35
CA GLY A 242 35.88 7.67 82.62
C GLY A 242 36.58 6.75 83.62
N TYR A 243 37.84 6.38 83.39
CA TYR A 243 38.66 5.55 84.29
C TYR A 243 40.00 6.24 84.60
N MET A 244 39.94 7.34 85.35
CA MET A 244 41.02 7.95 86.11
C MET A 244 40.40 8.51 87.40
#